data_AF-A0A1Y5SI63-F1
#
_entry.id   AF-A0A1Y5SI63-F1
#
_cell.length_a   1.000
_cell.length_b   1.000
_cell.length_c   1.000
_cell.angle_alpha   90.00
_cell.angle_beta   90.00
_cell.angle_gamma   90.00
#
_symmetry.space_group_name_H-M   'P 1'
#
loop_
_entity.id
_entity.type
_entity.pdbx_description
1 polymer ?
#
loop_
_entity_poly.entity_id
_entity_poly.type
_entity_poly.pdbx_seq_one_letter_code
_entity_poly.pdbx_strand_id
1 'polypeptide(L)'
;MTPPTSPKTKASCCLPARATADRVNTSPTITKVAKHDDAERVTIPGGEALIGTNTPLIPQDEEGPLRRKKLASFQMDATQVTNGRFRRFVDATGYVTQAESIGNNFVFSALLPDHAAPTRGVANAPWWREVEGACWHSPLGPGSDTIGLEDHRVVHITWNDACVFAKWAGGRLPSEAQWEHAARGGLGDVRFP
;
A
#
# COMPACT_ATOMS: atom_id res chain seq x y z
N MET A 1 -68.78 -4.22 -18.38
CA MET A 1 -67.84 -3.59 -19.34
C MET A 1 -66.63 -3.15 -18.56
N THR A 2 -65.56 -3.94 -18.66
CA THR A 2 -64.25 -3.76 -18.03
C THR A 2 -63.42 -2.74 -18.83
N PRO A 3 -62.69 -1.81 -18.19
CA PRO A 3 -61.70 -1.00 -18.89
C PRO A 3 -60.41 -1.82 -19.12
N PRO A 4 -59.67 -1.58 -20.21
CA PRO A 4 -58.42 -2.28 -20.49
C PRO A 4 -57.27 -1.73 -19.63
N THR A 5 -56.55 -2.63 -18.97
CA THR A 5 -55.28 -2.39 -18.28
C THR A 5 -54.16 -2.21 -19.31
N SER A 6 -53.59 -1.01 -19.39
CA SER A 6 -52.31 -0.77 -20.08
C SER A 6 -51.13 -1.12 -19.18
N PRO A 7 -50.07 -1.80 -19.68
CA PRO A 7 -48.91 -2.13 -18.88
C PRO A 7 -48.07 -0.87 -18.62
N LYS A 8 -47.79 -0.60 -17.33
CA LYS A 8 -46.86 0.47 -16.93
C LYS A 8 -45.43 0.00 -17.19
N THR A 9 -44.80 0.55 -18.23
CA THR A 9 -43.36 0.45 -18.46
C THR A 9 -42.63 1.13 -17.29
N LYS A 10 -41.81 0.39 -16.54
CA LYS A 10 -40.93 0.99 -15.53
C LYS A 10 -39.92 1.89 -16.25
N ALA A 11 -39.95 3.19 -15.94
CA ALA A 11 -38.88 4.10 -16.31
C ALA A 11 -37.60 3.66 -15.58
N SER A 12 -36.62 3.19 -16.35
CA SER A 12 -35.27 2.93 -15.88
C SER A 12 -34.61 4.27 -15.55
N CYS A 13 -34.19 4.46 -14.30
CA CYS A 13 -33.46 5.66 -13.87
C CYS A 13 -32.18 5.85 -14.70
N CYS A 14 -32.04 7.05 -15.27
CA CYS A 14 -30.83 7.51 -15.94
C CYS A 14 -29.70 7.70 -14.93
N LEU A 15 -28.78 6.74 -14.84
CA LEU A 15 -27.44 6.98 -14.31
C LEU A 15 -26.55 7.42 -15.50
N PRO A 16 -25.73 8.48 -15.37
CA PRO A 16 -24.77 8.81 -16.41
C PRO A 16 -23.75 7.66 -16.51
N ALA A 17 -23.60 7.11 -17.72
CA ALA A 17 -22.56 6.16 -18.02
C ALA A 17 -21.20 6.84 -17.82
N ARG A 18 -20.35 6.26 -16.98
CA ARG A 18 -18.98 6.71 -16.78
C ARG A 18 -18.26 6.55 -18.12
N ALA A 19 -17.88 7.66 -18.75
CA ALA A 19 -17.00 7.62 -19.90
C ALA A 19 -15.75 6.83 -19.48
N THR A 20 -15.49 5.72 -20.17
CA THR A 20 -14.24 4.99 -20.05
C THR A 20 -13.17 5.88 -20.68
N ALA A 21 -12.56 6.73 -19.86
CA ALA A 21 -11.24 7.22 -20.19
C ALA A 21 -10.36 5.99 -20.31
N ASP A 22 -9.84 5.73 -21.50
CA ASP A 22 -8.81 4.73 -21.75
C ASP A 22 -7.61 5.04 -20.86
N ARG A 23 -7.61 4.49 -19.66
CA ARG A 23 -6.40 4.38 -18.87
C ARG A 23 -5.57 3.32 -19.58
N VAL A 24 -4.61 3.77 -20.37
CA VAL A 24 -3.49 2.94 -20.82
C VAL A 24 -2.82 2.40 -19.57
N ASN A 25 -3.22 1.19 -19.18
CA ASN A 25 -2.68 0.47 -18.04
C ASN A 25 -1.42 -0.26 -18.53
N THR A 26 -0.37 0.50 -18.83
CA THR A 26 0.95 -0.08 -19.08
C THR A 26 1.59 -0.42 -17.74
N SER A 27 1.03 -1.42 -17.05
CA SER A 27 1.78 -2.10 -16.01
C SER A 27 2.94 -2.82 -16.71
N PRO A 28 4.21 -2.49 -16.40
CA PRO A 28 5.33 -3.17 -17.02
C PRO A 28 5.22 -4.67 -16.74
N THR A 29 5.27 -5.48 -17.79
CA THR A 29 5.26 -6.94 -17.65
C THR A 29 6.65 -7.36 -17.18
N ILE A 30 6.82 -7.52 -15.86
CA ILE A 30 8.05 -8.07 -15.29
C ILE A 30 8.20 -9.51 -15.80
N THR A 31 9.14 -9.70 -16.72
CA THR A 31 9.44 -11.02 -17.32
C THR A 31 10.49 -11.80 -16.52
N LYS A 32 11.19 -11.13 -15.56
CA LYS A 32 12.30 -11.71 -14.81
C LYS A 32 12.03 -11.61 -13.31
N VAL A 33 11.66 -12.74 -12.71
CA VAL A 33 11.58 -12.90 -11.24
C VAL A 33 13.00 -13.02 -10.69
N ALA A 34 13.32 -12.30 -9.63
CA ALA A 34 14.60 -12.44 -8.96
C ALA A 34 14.69 -13.83 -8.33
N LYS A 35 15.71 -14.62 -8.70
CA LYS A 35 15.94 -15.94 -8.10
C LYS A 35 16.29 -15.85 -6.60
N HIS A 36 16.85 -14.73 -6.15
CA HIS A 36 17.21 -14.47 -4.75
C HIS A 36 17.10 -12.98 -4.46
N ASP A 37 15.88 -12.53 -4.13
CA ASP A 37 15.71 -11.45 -3.17
C ASP A 37 16.31 -11.95 -1.85
N ASP A 38 17.36 -11.31 -1.36
CA ASP A 38 18.15 -11.62 -0.16
C ASP A 38 17.39 -11.38 1.16
N ALA A 39 16.06 -11.32 1.10
CA ALA A 39 15.19 -11.23 2.25
C ALA A 39 15.37 -12.41 3.21
N GLU A 40 15.54 -12.09 4.49
CA GLU A 40 15.22 -13.02 5.55
C GLU A 40 13.70 -13.23 5.59
N ARG A 41 13.25 -14.45 5.32
CA ARG A 41 11.84 -14.83 5.36
C ARG A 41 11.61 -15.81 6.50
N VAL A 42 10.69 -15.47 7.38
CA VAL A 42 10.26 -16.32 8.48
C VAL A 42 9.01 -17.10 8.10
N THR A 43 8.93 -18.34 8.56
CA THR A 43 7.70 -19.13 8.43
C THR A 43 6.75 -18.76 9.56
N ILE A 44 5.58 -18.23 9.21
CA ILE A 44 4.50 -17.97 10.14
C ILE A 44 3.62 -19.23 10.21
N PRO A 45 3.51 -19.89 11.37
CA PRO A 45 2.62 -21.04 11.52
C PRO A 45 1.17 -20.65 11.25
N GLY A 46 0.49 -21.48 10.46
CA GLY A 46 -0.96 -21.40 10.30
C GLY A 46 -1.70 -21.76 11.59
N GLY A 47 -2.99 -21.50 11.61
CA GLY A 47 -3.83 -21.75 12.78
C GLY A 47 -5.11 -20.92 12.77
N GLU A 48 -5.77 -20.85 13.92
CA GLU A 48 -6.86 -19.89 14.14
C GLU A 48 -6.28 -18.53 14.52
N ALA A 49 -6.33 -17.59 13.58
CA ALA A 49 -5.97 -16.20 13.80
C ALA A 49 -7.11 -15.44 14.48
N LEU A 50 -6.75 -14.56 15.41
CA LEU A 50 -7.62 -13.55 15.98
C LEU A 50 -7.42 -12.24 15.21
N ILE A 51 -8.50 -11.72 14.61
CA ILE A 51 -8.50 -10.53 13.75
C ILE A 51 -9.41 -9.46 14.36
N GLY A 52 -8.90 -8.24 14.49
CA GLY A 52 -9.62 -7.10 15.06
C GLY A 52 -9.71 -7.12 16.59
N THR A 53 -10.67 -6.38 17.15
CA THR A 53 -10.88 -6.25 18.60
C THR A 53 -12.36 -6.06 18.97
N ASN A 54 -12.75 -6.48 20.17
CA ASN A 54 -14.05 -6.15 20.76
C ASN A 54 -14.02 -4.81 21.54
N THR A 55 -12.88 -4.13 21.55
CA THR A 55 -12.67 -2.83 22.21
C THR A 55 -12.07 -1.82 21.24
N PRO A 56 -12.75 -1.51 20.11
CA PRO A 56 -12.24 -0.58 19.10
C PRO A 56 -12.04 0.81 19.71
N LEU A 57 -10.92 1.46 19.36
CA LEU A 57 -10.61 2.81 19.85
C LEU A 57 -11.00 3.89 18.83
N ILE A 58 -10.98 3.57 17.54
CA ILE A 58 -11.37 4.47 16.45
C ILE A 58 -12.58 3.87 15.74
N PRO A 59 -13.82 4.33 16.05
CA PRO A 59 -15.04 3.72 15.50
C PRO A 59 -15.11 3.71 13.97
N GLN A 60 -14.50 4.70 13.31
CA GLN A 60 -14.51 4.85 11.86
C GLN A 60 -13.60 3.85 11.14
N ASP A 61 -12.63 3.25 11.83
CA ASP A 61 -11.63 2.36 11.23
C ASP A 61 -12.08 0.89 11.21
N GLU A 62 -13.27 0.59 11.74
CA GLU A 62 -13.88 -0.75 11.73
C GLU A 62 -12.96 -1.86 12.30
N GLU A 63 -12.17 -1.55 13.34
CA GLU A 63 -11.28 -2.51 14.00
C GLU A 63 -12.04 -3.73 14.58
N GLY A 64 -13.32 -3.58 14.87
CA GLY A 64 -14.18 -4.64 15.42
C GLY A 64 -15.14 -5.28 14.41
N PRO A 65 -15.84 -6.35 14.80
CA PRO A 65 -15.63 -7.12 16.03
C PRO A 65 -14.39 -8.02 15.94
N LEU A 66 -13.97 -8.56 17.09
CA LEU A 66 -12.96 -9.63 17.13
C LEU A 66 -13.50 -10.87 16.40
N ARG A 67 -12.73 -11.37 15.44
CA ARG A 67 -13.11 -12.49 14.55
C ARG A 67 -12.05 -13.59 14.58
N ARG A 68 -12.49 -14.83 14.40
CA ARG A 68 -11.59 -15.99 14.20
C ARG A 68 -11.49 -16.30 12.71
N LYS A 69 -10.28 -16.51 12.21
CA LYS A 69 -10.04 -16.92 10.82
C LYS A 69 -8.99 -18.02 10.75
N LYS A 70 -9.30 -19.12 10.07
CA LYS A 70 -8.31 -20.17 9.79
C LYS A 70 -7.36 -19.70 8.70
N LEU A 71 -6.06 -19.72 8.98
CA LEU A 71 -4.99 -19.40 8.03
C LEU A 71 -4.10 -20.62 7.83
N ALA A 72 -3.71 -20.89 6.58
CA ALA A 72 -2.60 -21.78 6.29
C ALA A 72 -1.27 -21.13 6.69
N SER A 73 -0.24 -21.94 6.94
CA SER A 73 1.12 -21.43 7.13
C SER A 73 1.58 -20.65 5.89
N PHE A 74 2.37 -19.61 6.11
CA PHE A 74 2.91 -18.78 5.03
C PHE A 74 4.29 -18.26 5.41
N GLN A 75 5.00 -17.69 4.45
CA GLN A 75 6.25 -16.97 4.69
C GLN A 75 6.00 -15.46 4.68
N MET A 76 6.70 -14.73 5.53
CA MET A 76 6.71 -13.27 5.55
C MET A 76 8.14 -12.78 5.75
N ASP A 77 8.47 -11.65 5.12
CA ASP A 77 9.75 -10.98 5.37
C ASP A 77 9.86 -10.62 6.86
N ALA A 78 11.03 -10.85 7.47
CA ALA A 78 11.28 -10.53 8.86
C ALA A 78 11.30 -9.02 9.13
N THR A 79 11.60 -8.24 8.09
CA THR A 79 11.70 -6.78 8.14
C THR A 79 10.93 -6.13 6.99
N GLN A 80 10.73 -4.83 7.09
CA GLN A 80 10.19 -4.03 5.99
C GLN A 80 11.15 -4.07 4.79
N VAL A 81 10.62 -3.90 3.58
CA VAL A 81 11.45 -3.75 2.38
C VAL A 81 12.36 -2.53 2.55
N THR A 82 13.67 -2.72 2.35
CA THR A 82 14.66 -1.66 2.54
C THR A 82 14.93 -0.88 1.26
N ASN A 83 15.53 0.30 1.39
CA ASN A 83 15.99 1.10 0.24
C ASN A 83 16.96 0.30 -0.65
N GLY A 84 17.87 -0.47 -0.07
CA GLY A 84 18.80 -1.31 -0.80
C GLY A 84 18.10 -2.41 -1.61
N ARG A 85 17.09 -3.09 -1.02
CA ARG A 85 16.29 -4.09 -1.73
C ARG A 85 15.48 -3.47 -2.87
N PHE A 86 14.85 -2.33 -2.62
CA PHE A 86 14.07 -1.63 -3.63
C PHE A 86 14.95 -1.08 -4.77
N ARG A 87 16.16 -0.58 -4.45
CA ARG A 87 17.16 -0.19 -5.44
C ARG A 87 17.54 -1.34 -6.36
N ARG A 88 17.83 -2.53 -5.83
CA ARG A 88 18.12 -3.72 -6.65
C ARG A 88 16.97 -4.07 -7.60
N PHE A 89 15.72 -3.93 -7.14
CA PHE A 89 14.55 -4.11 -7.98
C PHE A 89 14.51 -3.09 -9.12
N VAL A 90 14.68 -1.79 -8.82
CA VAL A 90 14.68 -0.73 -9.83
C VAL A 90 15.83 -0.93 -10.82
N ASP A 91 17.04 -1.19 -10.36
CA ASP A 91 18.22 -1.41 -11.21
C ASP A 91 18.05 -2.62 -12.13
N ALA A 92 17.40 -3.69 -11.65
CA ALA A 92 17.19 -4.91 -12.42
C ALA A 92 16.05 -4.80 -13.46
N THR A 93 15.13 -3.85 -13.29
CA THR A 93 13.88 -3.79 -14.07
C THR A 93 13.67 -2.48 -14.83
N GLY A 94 14.39 -1.42 -14.47
CA GLY A 94 14.10 -0.06 -14.93
C GLY A 94 12.75 0.47 -14.43
N TYR A 95 12.22 -0.06 -13.32
CA TYR A 95 10.91 0.33 -12.81
C TYR A 95 10.87 1.80 -12.38
N VAL A 96 9.80 2.49 -12.79
CA VAL A 96 9.50 3.87 -12.39
C VAL A 96 8.29 3.83 -11.46
N THR A 97 8.43 4.37 -10.25
CA THR A 97 7.33 4.39 -9.27
C THR A 97 6.20 5.33 -9.69
N GLN A 98 5.04 5.18 -9.06
CA GLN A 98 3.95 6.13 -9.29
C GLN A 98 4.31 7.54 -8.80
N ALA A 99 5.09 7.68 -7.73
CA ALA A 99 5.56 8.99 -7.25
C ALA A 99 6.43 9.70 -8.30
N GLU A 100 7.36 8.97 -8.94
CA GLU A 100 8.18 9.49 -10.05
C GLU A 100 7.33 9.86 -11.26
N SER A 101 6.32 9.03 -11.59
CA SER A 101 5.42 9.28 -12.73
C SER A 101 4.49 10.48 -12.51
N ILE A 102 4.03 10.70 -11.27
CA ILE A 102 3.20 11.84 -10.86
C ILE A 102 4.06 13.11 -10.73
N GLY A 103 5.33 12.95 -10.33
CA GLY A 103 6.28 14.05 -10.14
C GLY A 103 6.24 14.67 -8.75
N ASN A 104 5.47 14.13 -7.81
CA ASN A 104 5.43 14.60 -6.43
C ASN A 104 5.03 13.50 -5.44
N ASN A 105 5.26 13.75 -4.15
CA ASN A 105 4.69 12.97 -3.05
C ASN A 105 4.59 13.81 -1.77
N PHE A 106 4.02 13.24 -0.70
CA PHE A 106 3.83 13.91 0.58
C PHE A 106 5.01 13.71 1.53
N VAL A 107 5.57 14.82 2.04
CA VAL A 107 6.63 14.81 3.07
C VAL A 107 6.07 15.43 4.35
N PHE A 108 6.46 14.87 5.50
CA PHE A 108 6.08 15.42 6.80
C PHE A 108 6.80 16.76 7.02
N SER A 109 6.07 17.79 7.43
CA SER A 109 6.58 19.16 7.48
C SER A 109 7.80 19.33 8.38
N ALA A 110 7.91 18.57 9.47
CA ALA A 110 9.05 18.65 10.38
C ALA A 110 10.34 18.01 9.82
N LEU A 111 10.26 17.30 8.70
CA LEU A 111 11.42 16.74 8.00
C LEU A 111 11.88 17.61 6.84
N LEU A 112 11.12 18.64 6.47
CA LEU A 112 11.54 19.57 5.43
C LEU A 112 12.63 20.50 5.97
N PRO A 113 13.61 20.85 5.13
CA PRO A 113 14.61 21.84 5.52
C PRO A 113 13.94 23.20 5.77
N ASP A 114 14.48 23.97 6.71
CA ASP A 114 13.94 25.31 7.07
C ASP A 114 13.86 26.27 5.87
N HIS A 115 14.69 26.04 4.85
CA HIS A 115 14.75 26.82 3.62
C HIS A 115 13.93 26.22 2.46
N ALA A 116 13.09 25.21 2.71
CA ALA A 116 12.21 24.65 1.69
C ALA A 116 11.24 25.72 1.15
N ALA A 117 10.96 25.65 -0.15
CA ALA A 117 9.92 26.50 -0.74
C ALA A 117 8.54 26.21 -0.12
N PRO A 118 7.62 27.19 -0.07
CA PRO A 118 6.27 26.96 0.38
C PRO A 118 5.57 25.88 -0.45
N THR A 119 5.07 24.85 0.22
CA THR A 119 4.35 23.72 -0.39
C THR A 119 2.85 23.80 -0.08
N ARG A 120 2.02 22.97 -0.70
CA ARG A 120 0.61 22.84 -0.34
C ARG A 120 0.43 21.81 0.78
N GLY A 121 -0.40 22.12 1.77
CA GLY A 121 -0.78 21.18 2.84
C GLY A 121 -2.06 20.41 2.52
N VAL A 122 -2.20 19.19 3.05
CA VAL A 122 -3.46 18.44 3.01
C VAL A 122 -4.49 19.09 3.95
N ALA A 123 -5.72 19.30 3.48
CA ALA A 123 -6.73 20.11 4.18
C ALA A 123 -6.98 19.71 5.65
N ASN A 124 -7.11 18.41 5.92
CA ASN A 124 -7.38 17.88 7.26
C ASN A 124 -6.11 17.31 7.94
N ALA A 125 -4.93 17.51 7.34
CA ALA A 125 -3.65 17.08 7.88
C ALA A 125 -2.52 17.99 7.33
N PRO A 126 -2.51 19.29 7.68
CA PRO A 126 -1.67 20.30 7.03
C PRO A 126 -0.16 20.09 7.21
N TRP A 127 0.23 19.23 8.14
CA TRP A 127 1.61 18.76 8.34
C TRP A 127 2.10 17.82 7.23
N TRP A 128 1.22 17.28 6.39
CA TRP A 128 1.61 16.59 5.16
C TRP A 128 1.70 17.60 4.01
N ARG A 129 2.90 17.73 3.46
CA ARG A 129 3.26 18.73 2.45
C ARG A 129 3.45 18.05 1.10
N GLU A 130 2.75 18.52 0.08
CA GLU A 130 2.96 18.10 -1.31
C GLU A 130 4.28 18.68 -1.81
N VAL A 131 5.27 17.81 -2.05
CA VAL A 131 6.64 18.19 -2.43
C VAL A 131 6.93 17.64 -3.82
N GLU A 132 7.18 18.55 -4.76
CA GLU A 132 7.63 18.20 -6.11
C GLU A 132 8.95 17.44 -6.07
N GLY A 133 9.08 16.39 -6.87
CA GLY A 133 10.26 15.54 -6.94
C GLY A 133 10.50 14.64 -5.72
N ALA A 134 9.62 14.64 -4.71
CA ALA A 134 9.71 13.67 -3.62
C ALA A 134 9.36 12.27 -4.11
N CYS A 135 10.29 11.34 -3.98
CA CYS A 135 10.13 9.94 -4.36
C CYS A 135 11.01 9.04 -3.48
N TRP A 136 11.00 7.74 -3.73
CA TRP A 136 11.69 6.75 -2.89
C TRP A 136 13.20 7.00 -2.76
N HIS A 137 13.87 7.50 -3.81
CA HIS A 137 15.31 7.79 -3.78
C HIS A 137 15.66 9.20 -3.34
N SER A 138 14.68 10.09 -3.24
CA SER A 138 14.81 11.49 -2.78
C SER A 138 13.65 11.82 -1.83
N PRO A 139 13.66 11.23 -0.63
CA PRO A 139 12.47 11.15 0.22
C PRO A 139 12.04 12.47 0.85
N LEU A 140 12.89 13.49 0.84
CA LEU A 140 12.56 14.85 1.28
C LEU A 140 12.45 15.85 0.11
N GLY A 141 12.42 15.35 -1.12
CA GLY A 141 12.42 16.15 -2.35
C GLY A 141 13.82 16.38 -2.94
N PRO A 142 13.94 17.25 -3.96
CA PRO A 142 15.19 17.53 -4.66
C PRO A 142 16.34 17.88 -3.71
N GLY A 143 17.50 17.28 -3.94
CA GLY A 143 18.70 17.47 -3.08
C GLY A 143 18.77 16.54 -1.86
N SER A 144 17.71 15.77 -1.58
CA SER A 144 17.79 14.65 -0.63
C SER A 144 18.10 13.33 -1.34
N ASP A 145 18.67 12.39 -0.60
CA ASP A 145 18.97 11.05 -1.09
C ASP A 145 18.74 9.97 -0.01
N THR A 146 19.11 8.73 -0.35
CA THR A 146 19.04 7.56 0.53
C THR A 146 20.42 6.96 0.82
N ILE A 147 21.49 7.72 0.60
CA ILE A 147 22.87 7.28 0.82
C ILE A 147 23.11 7.09 2.31
N GLY A 148 23.65 5.93 2.70
CA GLY A 148 23.82 5.57 4.12
C GLY A 148 22.52 5.17 4.81
N LEU A 149 21.40 5.07 4.07
CA LEU A 149 20.09 4.63 4.54
C LEU A 149 19.63 3.36 3.82
N GLU A 150 20.56 2.53 3.34
CA GLU A 150 20.29 1.34 2.53
C GLU A 150 19.44 0.31 3.29
N ASP A 151 19.64 0.20 4.61
CA ASP A 151 18.90 -0.70 5.49
C ASP A 151 17.61 -0.08 6.07
N HIS A 152 17.37 1.21 5.81
CA HIS A 152 16.11 1.84 6.18
C HIS A 152 14.98 1.38 5.27
N ARG A 153 13.75 1.35 5.80
CA ARG A 153 12.56 1.04 5.01
C ARG A 153 12.45 1.98 3.80
N VAL A 154 12.12 1.42 2.64
CA VAL A 154 11.74 2.22 1.48
C VAL A 154 10.42 2.94 1.77
N VAL A 155 10.33 4.20 1.36
CA VAL A 155 9.15 5.06 1.50
C VAL A 155 8.73 5.60 0.14
N HIS A 156 7.62 6.34 0.08
CA HIS A 156 7.08 6.93 -1.16
C HIS A 156 6.74 5.94 -2.27
N ILE A 157 6.48 4.69 -1.89
CA ILE A 157 5.95 3.66 -2.78
C ILE A 157 4.44 3.53 -2.55
N THR A 158 3.68 3.36 -3.62
CA THR A 158 2.24 3.10 -3.52
C THR A 158 1.96 1.62 -3.30
N TRP A 159 0.69 1.28 -3.10
CA TRP A 159 0.24 -0.11 -3.11
C TRP A 159 0.58 -0.83 -4.43
N ASN A 160 0.47 -0.14 -5.58
CA ASN A 160 0.81 -0.73 -6.88
C ASN A 160 2.32 -1.02 -6.97
N ASP A 161 3.15 -0.05 -6.57
CA ASP A 161 4.61 -0.22 -6.54
C ASP A 161 5.00 -1.42 -5.65
N ALA A 162 4.38 -1.53 -4.47
CA ALA A 162 4.60 -2.63 -3.54
C ALA A 162 4.17 -3.99 -4.12
N CYS A 163 3.04 -4.06 -4.83
CA CYS A 163 2.61 -5.29 -5.51
C CYS A 163 3.59 -5.72 -6.61
N VAL A 164 4.08 -4.77 -7.40
CA VAL A 164 5.03 -5.03 -8.48
C VAL A 164 6.37 -5.50 -7.91
N PHE A 165 6.88 -4.84 -6.86
CA PHE A 165 8.07 -5.29 -6.14
C PHE A 165 7.89 -6.69 -5.55
N ALA A 166 6.79 -6.94 -4.84
CA ALA A 166 6.54 -8.24 -4.22
C ALA A 166 6.53 -9.37 -5.25
N LYS A 167 5.92 -9.13 -6.43
CA LYS A 167 5.93 -10.09 -7.54
C LYS A 167 7.34 -10.33 -8.08
N TRP A 168 8.13 -9.26 -8.26
CA TRP A 168 9.54 -9.38 -8.69
C TRP A 168 10.38 -10.19 -7.71
N ALA A 169 10.15 -9.99 -6.41
CA ALA A 169 10.77 -10.73 -5.31
C ALA A 169 10.29 -12.18 -5.18
N GLY A 170 9.35 -12.63 -6.01
CA GLY A 170 8.78 -13.99 -5.97
C GLY A 170 7.74 -14.20 -4.87
N GLY A 171 7.17 -13.12 -4.32
CA GLY A 171 6.14 -13.14 -3.30
C GLY A 171 4.88 -12.37 -3.71
N ARG A 172 4.12 -11.94 -2.70
CA ARG A 172 2.93 -11.07 -2.80
C ARG A 172 2.78 -10.30 -1.50
N LEU A 173 1.94 -9.26 -1.50
CA LEU A 173 1.54 -8.62 -0.24
C LEU A 173 0.75 -9.61 0.64
N PRO A 174 0.90 -9.54 1.98
CA PRO A 174 0.06 -10.29 2.89
C PRO A 174 -1.40 -9.77 2.81
N SER A 175 -2.37 -10.65 3.05
CA SER A 175 -3.71 -10.15 3.41
C SER A 175 -3.66 -9.51 4.80
N GLU A 176 -4.58 -8.60 5.11
CA GLU A 176 -4.72 -8.01 6.44
C GLU A 176 -4.70 -9.08 7.55
N ALA A 177 -5.46 -10.17 7.38
CA ALA A 177 -5.48 -11.25 8.36
C ALA A 177 -4.14 -11.97 8.54
N GLN A 178 -3.37 -12.13 7.46
CA GLN A 178 -2.00 -12.68 7.56
C GLN A 178 -1.08 -11.69 8.29
N TRP A 179 -1.20 -10.40 7.97
CA TRP A 179 -0.39 -9.36 8.59
C TRP A 179 -0.67 -9.25 10.09
N GLU A 180 -1.94 -9.20 10.51
CA GLU A 180 -2.31 -9.12 11.92
C GLU A 180 -1.93 -10.40 12.69
N HIS A 181 -2.14 -11.59 12.10
CA HIS A 181 -1.73 -12.85 12.71
C HIS A 181 -0.22 -12.91 12.96
N ALA A 182 0.59 -12.47 11.98
CA ALA A 182 2.04 -12.38 12.14
C ALA A 182 2.43 -11.32 13.18
N ALA A 183 1.81 -10.14 13.15
CA ALA A 183 2.08 -9.05 14.08
C ALA A 183 1.75 -9.43 15.53
N ARG A 184 0.68 -10.20 15.77
CA ARG A 184 0.35 -10.68 17.13
C ARG A 184 1.38 -11.65 17.72
N GLY A 185 2.29 -12.21 16.93
CA GLY A 185 3.39 -13.03 17.44
C GLY A 185 2.98 -14.27 18.24
N GLY A 186 1.73 -14.75 18.11
CA GLY A 186 1.20 -15.85 18.92
C GLY A 186 0.78 -15.48 20.34
N LEU A 187 0.77 -14.18 20.70
CA LEU A 187 0.42 -13.70 22.05
C LEU A 187 -1.10 -13.68 22.33
N GLY A 188 -1.94 -13.95 21.33
CA GLY A 188 -3.39 -13.96 21.45
C GLY A 188 -4.02 -12.57 21.36
N ASP A 189 -5.04 -12.31 22.18
CA ASP A 189 -5.78 -11.04 22.19
C ASP A 189 -5.04 -9.97 23.02
N VAL A 190 -3.95 -9.47 22.45
CA VAL A 190 -3.11 -8.40 23.02
C VAL A 190 -3.20 -7.13 22.18
N ARG A 191 -2.92 -5.98 22.82
CA ARG A 191 -2.92 -4.68 22.14
C ARG A 191 -1.69 -4.45 21.27
N PHE A 192 -0.55 -5.04 21.63
CA PHE A 192 0.73 -4.85 20.94
C PHE A 192 1.44 -6.19 20.75
N PRO A 193 2.28 -6.31 19.69
CA PRO A 193 3.22 -7.42 19.51
C PRO A 193 4.20 -7.62 20.67
#